data_AF-A0A6G2D8X6-F1
#
_entry.id   AF-A0A6G2D8X6-F1
#
_cell.length_a   1.000
_cell.length_b   1.000
_cell.length_c   1.000
_cell.angle_alpha   90.00
_cell.angle_beta   90.00
_cell.angle_gamma   90.00
#
_symmetry.space_group_name_H-M   'P 1'
#
loop_
_entity.id
_entity.type
_entity.pdbx_description
1 polymer ?
#
loop_
_entity_poly.entity_id
_entity_poly.type
_entity_poly.pdbx_seq_one_letter_code
_entity_poly.pdbx_strand_id
1 'polypeptide(L)' 'PAPVHRDVEIADHLVEAPKSRIVQQMTNGVFVRMAILESVLTYRNAK' A
#
# COMPACT_ATOMS: atom_id res chain seq x y z
N PRO A 1 5.10 0.59 -0.42
CA PRO A 1 5.47 -0.79 -0.03
C PRO A 1 6.48 -1.45 -0.98
N ALA A 2 6.36 -1.23 -2.30
CA ALA A 2 7.32 -1.67 -3.31
C ALA A 2 7.67 -0.49 -4.25
N PRO A 3 8.80 -0.53 -4.99
CA PRO A 3 9.84 -1.57 -5.02
C PRO A 3 10.67 -1.67 -3.72
N VAL A 4 11.37 -2.80 -3.53
CA VAL A 4 12.33 -3.07 -2.44
C VAL A 4 13.63 -3.66 -3.00
N HIS A 5 14.77 -3.40 -2.36
CA HIS A 5 16.06 -4.01 -2.68
C HIS A 5 16.19 -5.38 -2.00
N ARG A 6 16.02 -6.44 -2.81
CA ARG A 6 16.20 -7.84 -2.39
C ARG A 6 17.65 -8.11 -1.99
N ASP A 7 17.82 -8.89 -0.92
CA ASP A 7 19.09 -9.25 -0.29
C ASP A 7 19.95 -8.07 0.21
N VAL A 8 19.36 -6.87 0.29
CA VAL A 8 19.97 -5.70 0.93
C VAL A 8 19.16 -5.31 2.17
N GLU A 9 17.90 -4.94 1.99
CA GLU A 9 17.01 -4.57 3.11
C GLU A 9 16.04 -5.69 3.51
N ILE A 10 15.71 -6.58 2.58
CA ILE A 10 14.81 -7.71 2.80
C ILE A 10 15.39 -8.93 2.07
N ALA A 11 15.58 -10.03 2.80
CA ALA A 11 16.00 -11.30 2.19
C ALA A 11 14.98 -11.74 1.12
N ASP A 12 15.46 -12.18 -0.04
CA ASP A 12 14.63 -12.43 -1.23
C ASP A 12 13.39 -13.29 -0.94
N HIS A 13 13.59 -14.42 -0.24
CA HIS A 13 12.54 -15.36 0.11
C HIS A 13 11.45 -14.80 1.06
N LEU A 14 11.72 -13.69 1.76
CA LEU A 14 10.73 -13.06 2.64
C LEU A 14 9.74 -12.19 1.88
N VAL A 15 10.06 -11.72 0.67
CA VAL A 15 9.19 -10.83 -0.11
C VAL A 15 7.86 -11.52 -0.45
N GLU A 16 7.91 -12.80 -0.76
CA GLU A 16 6.77 -13.62 -1.19
C GLU A 16 6.41 -14.74 -0.18
N ALA A 17 7.01 -14.72 1.01
CA ALA A 17 6.72 -15.69 2.07
C ALA A 17 5.23 -15.68 2.46
N PRO A 18 4.66 -16.80 2.96
CA PRO A 18 3.25 -16.88 3.35
C PRO A 18 2.80 -15.82 4.38
N LYS A 19 3.74 -15.35 5.22
CA LYS A 19 3.49 -14.29 6.21
C LYS A 19 3.82 -12.89 5.69
N SER A 20 4.35 -12.75 4.48
CA SER A 20 4.57 -11.46 3.84
C SER A 20 3.26 -10.71 3.70
N ARG A 21 3.36 -9.39 3.77
CA ARG A 21 2.23 -8.47 3.62
C ARG A 21 2.49 -7.41 2.54
N ILE A 22 3.63 -7.48 1.83
CA ILE A 22 4.02 -6.46 0.85
C ILE A 22 2.95 -6.30 -0.25
N VAL A 23 2.48 -7.42 -0.82
CA VAL A 23 1.42 -7.40 -1.85
C VAL A 23 0.09 -6.89 -1.28
N GLN A 24 -0.32 -7.38 -0.10
CA GLN A 24 -1.55 -6.91 0.55
C GLN A 24 -1.49 -5.42 0.88
N GLN A 25 -0.33 -4.91 1.31
CA GLN A 25 -0.11 -3.49 1.57
C GLN A 25 -0.21 -2.64 0.30
N MET A 26 0.29 -3.13 -0.84
CA MET A 26 0.14 -2.43 -2.14
C MET A 26 -1.34 -2.32 -2.53
N THR A 27 -2.09 -3.42 -2.42
CA THR A 27 -3.54 -3.44 -2.66
C THR A 27 -4.28 -2.48 -1.73
N ASN A 28 -4.02 -2.56 -0.42
CA ASN A 28 -4.62 -1.66 0.57
C ASN A 28 -4.27 -0.19 0.28
N GLY A 29 -3.07 0.10 -0.22
CA GLY A 29 -2.65 1.44 -0.59
C GLY A 29 -3.49 2.06 -1.72
N VAL A 30 -4.08 1.26 -2.63
CA VAL A 30 -5.04 1.76 -3.63
C VAL A 30 -6.33 2.21 -2.93
N PHE A 31 -6.90 1.35 -2.10
CA PHE A 31 -8.15 1.63 -1.40
C PHE A 31 -8.04 2.83 -0.45
N VAL A 32 -6.92 2.96 0.26
CA VAL A 32 -6.66 4.11 1.14
C VAL A 32 -6.63 5.41 0.33
N ARG A 33 -5.94 5.44 -0.82
CA ARG A 33 -5.92 6.63 -1.68
C ARG A 33 -7.31 6.98 -2.22
N MET A 34 -8.10 5.99 -2.62
CA MET A 34 -9.49 6.22 -3.04
C MET A 34 -10.33 6.85 -1.92
N ALA A 35 -10.26 6.30 -0.71
CA ALA A 35 -10.98 6.82 0.44
C ALA A 35 -10.54 8.25 0.82
N ILE A 36 -9.24 8.54 0.75
CA ILE A 36 -8.72 9.90 0.98
C ILE A 36 -9.26 10.87 -0.07
N LEU A 37 -9.21 10.51 -1.35
CA LEU A 37 -9.74 11.35 -2.43
C LEU A 37 -11.24 11.61 -2.27
N GLU A 38 -12.02 10.57 -1.99
CA GLU A 38 -13.45 10.68 -1.71
C GLU A 38 -13.72 11.61 -0.53
N SER A 39 -13.00 11.45 0.58
CA SER A 39 -13.13 12.27 1.78
C SER A 39 -12.86 13.74 1.49
N VAL A 40 -11.77 14.04 0.78
CA VAL A 40 -11.40 15.42 0.43
C VAL A 40 -12.40 16.06 -0.52
N LEU A 41 -12.86 15.34 -1.55
CA LEU A 41 -13.84 15.86 -2.51
C LEU A 41 -15.21 16.08 -1.86
N THR A 42 -15.66 15.15 -1.02
CA THR A 42 -16.91 15.28 -0.27
C THR A 42 -16.85 16.47 0.68
N TYR A 43 -15.76 16.63 1.43
CA TYR A 43 -15.57 17.78 2.30
C TYR A 43 -15.60 19.12 1.53
N ARG A 44 -14.96 19.18 0.36
CA ARG A 44 -14.98 20.38 -0.49
C ARG A 44 -16.37 20.71 -1.02
N ASN A 45 -17.18 19.71 -1.38
CA ASN A 45 -18.53 19.91 -1.92
C ASN A 45 -19.57 20.24 -0.83
N ALA A 46 -19.30 19.87 0.42
CA ALA A 46 -20.16 20.19 1.57
C ALA A 46 -19.96 21.62 2.12
N LYS A 47 -18.97 22.34 1.60
CA LYS A 47 -18.64 23.73 1.96
C LYS A 47 -19.08 24.68 0.84
#